data_AF-A0A178V5J3-F1
#
_entry.id   AF-A0A178V5J3-F1
#
_cell.length_a   1.000
_cell.length_b   1.000
_cell.length_c   1.000
_cell.angle_alpha   90.00
_cell.angle_beta   90.00
_cell.angle_gamma   90.00
#
_symmetry.space_group_name_H-M   'P 1'
#
loop_
_entity.id
_entity.type
_entity.pdbx_description
1 polymer ?
#
loop_
_entity_poly.entity_id
_entity_poly.type
_entity_poly.pdbx_seq_one_letter_code
_entity_poly.pdbx_strand_id
1 'polypeptide(L)'
;MSLWAEHLGFLEQEFEEPENMECVRRVRQLSELNWGQYAAEEVTEMSGHLLKYPVQVDKTGKVSSLPGCETFPDLGGKIIGSFLTLQENLTI
;
A
#
# COMPACT_ATOMS: atom_id res chain seq x y z
N MET A 1 15.61 -12.48 -4.95
CA MET A 1 14.18 -12.71 -4.68
C MET A 1 13.80 -12.95 -3.22
N SER A 2 14.73 -12.99 -2.24
CA SER A 2 14.38 -13.27 -0.83
C SER A 2 13.37 -12.29 -0.21
N LEU A 3 13.56 -10.98 -0.44
CA LEU A 3 12.66 -9.94 0.10
C LEU A 3 11.24 -10.04 -0.47
N TRP A 4 11.13 -10.37 -1.76
CA TRP A 4 9.83 -10.53 -2.40
C TRP A 4 9.11 -11.76 -1.89
N ALA A 5 9.81 -12.88 -1.67
CA ALA A 5 9.23 -14.07 -1.05
C ALA A 5 8.67 -13.77 0.35
N GLU A 6 9.40 -12.99 1.16
CA GLU A 6 8.97 -12.58 2.49
C GLU A 6 7.75 -11.66 2.46
N HIS A 7 7.74 -10.65 1.58
CA HIS A 7 6.67 -9.66 1.54
C HIS A 7 5.44 -10.11 0.75
N LEU A 8 5.58 -10.98 -0.25
CA LEU A 8 4.45 -11.50 -1.04
C LEU A 8 3.94 -12.85 -0.51
N GLY A 9 4.74 -13.55 0.30
CA GLY A 9 4.42 -14.86 0.86
C GLY A 9 4.75 -16.05 -0.06
N PHE A 10 5.13 -15.78 -1.31
CA PHE A 10 5.48 -16.78 -2.32
C PHE A 10 6.27 -16.15 -3.47
N LEU A 11 6.73 -16.98 -4.41
CA LEU A 11 7.39 -16.54 -5.64
C LEU A 11 6.68 -17.10 -6.87
N GLU A 12 6.54 -16.26 -7.88
CA GLU A 12 6.09 -16.59 -9.24
C GLU A 12 7.24 -16.27 -10.22
N GLN A 13 7.25 -16.93 -11.38
CA GLN A 13 8.32 -16.74 -12.37
C GLN A 13 8.35 -15.31 -12.92
N GLU A 14 7.18 -14.70 -13.05
CA GLU A 14 6.97 -13.33 -13.48
C GLU A 14 7.69 -12.31 -12.61
N PHE A 15 8.01 -12.64 -11.36
CA PHE A 15 8.74 -11.74 -10.45
C PHE A 15 10.24 -11.63 -10.78
N GLU A 16 10.77 -12.50 -11.63
CA GLU A 16 12.17 -12.42 -12.07
C GLU A 16 12.42 -11.28 -13.06
N GLU A 17 11.37 -10.75 -13.69
CA GLU A 17 11.40 -9.61 -14.61
C GLU A 17 10.60 -8.42 -14.02
N PRO A 18 11.10 -7.74 -12.97
CA PRO A 18 10.36 -6.70 -12.25
C PRO A 18 10.02 -5.47 -13.10
N GLU A 19 10.73 -5.24 -14.21
CA GLU A 19 10.44 -4.20 -15.20
C GLU A 19 9.23 -4.52 -16.09
N ASN A 20 8.79 -5.78 -16.11
CA ASN A 20 7.67 -6.21 -16.94
C ASN A 20 6.34 -5.66 -16.37
N MET A 21 5.50 -5.11 -17.24
CA MET A 21 4.20 -4.57 -16.86
C MET A 21 3.31 -5.59 -16.17
N GLU A 22 3.38 -6.87 -16.55
CA GLU A 22 2.60 -7.93 -15.92
C GLU A 22 3.07 -8.21 -14.49
N CYS A 23 4.39 -8.19 -14.24
CA CYS A 23 4.95 -8.30 -12.90
C CYS A 23 4.44 -7.16 -12.00
N VAL A 24 4.54 -5.92 -12.45
CA VAL A 24 4.07 -4.75 -11.68
C VAL A 24 2.56 -4.81 -11.41
N ARG A 25 1.75 -5.23 -12.40
CA ARG A 25 0.31 -5.42 -12.23
C ARG A 25 -0.01 -6.52 -11.22
N ARG A 26 0.72 -7.63 -11.27
CA ARG A 26 0.55 -8.76 -10.35
C ARG A 26 0.88 -8.38 -8.92
N VAL A 27 2.02 -7.72 -8.69
CA VAL A 27 2.42 -7.21 -7.37
C VAL A 27 1.39 -6.21 -6.84
N ARG A 28 0.91 -5.29 -7.68
CA ARG A 28 -0.14 -4.33 -7.31
C ARG A 28 -1.42 -5.06 -6.87
N GLN A 29 -1.88 -6.05 -7.63
CA GLN A 29 -3.06 -6.83 -7.29
C GLN A 29 -2.91 -7.54 -5.94
N LEU A 30 -1.77 -8.19 -5.69
CA LEU A 30 -1.50 -8.84 -4.41
C LEU A 30 -1.51 -7.84 -3.26
N SER A 31 -0.90 -6.67 -3.45
CA SER A 31 -0.86 -5.62 -2.43
C SER A 31 -2.24 -5.01 -2.14
N GLU A 32 -3.15 -5.00 -3.13
CA GLU A 32 -4.56 -4.59 -2.96
C GLU A 32 -5.35 -5.62 -2.16
N LEU A 33 -5.14 -6.91 -2.43
CA LEU A 33 -5.76 -8.01 -1.66
C LEU A 33 -5.29 -7.99 -0.21
N ASN A 34 -3.97 -7.87 0.01
CA ASN A 34 -3.39 -7.80 1.35
C ASN A 34 -3.90 -6.58 2.12
N TRP A 35 -4.03 -5.40 1.47
CA TRP A 35 -4.64 -4.23 2.11
C TRP A 35 -6.08 -4.51 2.54
N GLY A 36 -6.88 -5.15 1.69
CA GLY A 36 -8.26 -5.53 2.00
C GLY A 36 -8.35 -6.44 3.23
N GLN A 37 -7.42 -7.39 3.37
CA GLN A 37 -7.35 -8.27 4.54
C GLN A 37 -6.84 -7.53 5.79
N TYR A 38 -5.82 -6.68 5.64
CA TYR A 38 -5.24 -5.89 6.73
C TYR A 38 -6.25 -4.91 7.36
N ALA A 39 -7.06 -4.26 6.50
CA ALA A 39 -8.05 -3.27 6.93
C ALA A 39 -9.44 -3.87 7.21
N ALA A 40 -9.59 -5.20 7.17
CA ALA A 40 -10.84 -5.86 7.47
C ALA A 40 -11.19 -5.76 8.97
N GLU A 41 -12.49 -5.75 9.29
CA GLU A 41 -12.96 -5.75 10.68
C GLU A 41 -12.60 -7.04 11.43
N GLU A 42 -12.63 -8.18 10.72
CA GLU A 42 -12.22 -9.47 11.26
C GLU A 42 -10.73 -9.72 11.01
N VAL A 43 -9.98 -9.96 12.09
CA VAL A 43 -8.56 -10.29 12.00
C VAL A 43 -8.39 -11.73 11.52
N THR A 44 -7.60 -11.89 10.47
CA THR A 44 -7.23 -13.19 9.89
C THR A 44 -5.72 -13.26 9.68
N GLU A 45 -5.17 -14.48 9.65
CA GLU A 45 -3.75 -14.68 9.40
C GLU A 45 -3.39 -14.26 7.97
N MET A 46 -2.43 -13.35 7.82
CA MET A 46 -1.94 -12.87 6.53
C MET A 46 -0.72 -13.67 6.09
N SER A 47 -0.69 -14.08 4.82
CA SER A 47 0.46 -14.76 4.22
C SER A 47 1.45 -13.78 3.56
N GLY A 48 1.00 -12.58 3.20
CA GLY A 48 1.80 -11.54 2.56
C GLY A 48 1.70 -10.22 3.31
N HIS A 49 2.82 -9.49 3.36
CA HIS A 49 2.98 -8.26 4.13
C HIS A 49 3.10 -7.01 3.26
N LEU A 50 3.25 -7.16 1.94
CA LEU A 50 3.25 -6.03 1.02
C LEU A 50 1.82 -5.48 0.90
N LEU A 51 1.60 -4.25 1.33
CA LEU A 51 0.32 -3.55 1.26
C LEU A 51 0.39 -2.44 0.21
N LYS A 52 -0.69 -2.25 -0.54
CA LYS A 52 -0.85 -1.04 -1.34
C LYS A 52 -0.97 0.13 -0.36
N TYR A 53 -0.10 1.12 -0.50
CA TYR A 53 -0.27 2.36 0.27
C TYR A 53 -1.64 2.98 -0.07
N PRO A 54 -2.50 3.32 0.91
CA PRO A 54 -3.94 3.58 0.72
C PRO A 54 -4.25 4.95 0.12
N VAL A 55 -3.54 5.30 -0.94
CA VAL A 55 -3.73 6.50 -1.75
C VAL A 55 -4.12 6.12 -3.17
N GLN A 56 -4.73 7.08 -3.85
CA GLN A 56 -4.98 7.03 -5.29
C GLN A 56 -4.43 8.29 -5.94
N VAL A 57 -4.02 8.14 -7.20
CA VAL A 57 -3.50 9.22 -8.04
C VAL A 57 -4.42 9.37 -9.23
N ASP A 58 -4.94 10.57 -9.45
CA ASP A 58 -5.79 10.84 -10.61
C ASP A 58 -4.98 11.11 -11.90
N LYS A 59 -5.68 11.36 -13.01
CA LYS A 59 -5.04 11.65 -14.32
C LYS A 59 -4.19 12.92 -14.33
N THR A 60 -4.35 13.80 -13.34
CA THR A 60 -3.57 15.04 -13.19
C THR A 60 -2.38 14.88 -12.25
N GLY A 61 -2.21 13.72 -11.63
CA GLY A 61 -1.17 13.47 -10.63
C GLY A 61 -1.58 13.88 -9.22
N LYS A 62 -2.83 14.31 -8.99
CA LYS A 62 -3.29 14.68 -7.65
C LYS A 62 -3.45 13.43 -6.79
N VAL A 63 -2.83 13.46 -5.62
CA VAL A 63 -2.92 12.39 -4.61
C VAL A 63 -4.15 12.64 -3.73
N SER A 64 -4.93 11.59 -3.48
CA SER A 64 -6.02 11.56 -2.51
C SER A 64 -6.07 10.22 -1.78
N SER A 65 -6.80 10.13 -0.68
CA SER A 65 -7.06 8.85 -0.02
C SER A 65 -7.83 7.92 -0.95
N LEU A 66 -7.58 6.61 -0.83
CA LEU A 66 -8.45 5.60 -1.43
C LEU A 66 -9.86 5.72 -0.81
N PRO A 67 -10.95 5.53 -1.57
CA PRO A 67 -12.30 5.60 -1.02
C PRO A 67 -12.49 4.65 0.16
N GLY A 68 -13.00 5.15 1.28
CA GLY A 68 -13.17 4.39 2.53
C GLY A 68 -11.87 4.19 3.33
N CYS A 69 -10.79 4.85 2.93
CA CYS A 69 -9.50 4.83 3.63
C CYS A 69 -9.06 6.27 3.94
N GLU A 70 -9.89 7.05 4.63
CA GLU A 70 -9.56 8.42 5.00
C GLU A 70 -8.50 8.48 6.12
N THR A 71 -8.49 7.47 6.99
CA THR A 71 -7.59 7.35 8.13
C THR A 71 -6.92 5.99 8.18
N PHE A 72 -5.73 5.90 8.80
CA PHE A 72 -5.12 4.62 9.13
C PHE A 72 -6.05 3.80 10.03
N PRO A 73 -6.19 2.47 9.79
CA PRO A 73 -6.88 1.57 10.70
C PRO A 73 -6.38 1.76 12.13
N ASP A 74 -7.31 1.69 13.09
CA ASP A 74 -7.10 1.77 14.55
C ASP A 74 -6.54 3.10 15.11
N LEU A 75 -5.89 3.94 14.31
CA LEU A 75 -5.20 5.15 14.77
C LEU A 75 -6.01 6.44 14.52
N GLY A 76 -6.81 6.51 13.46
CA GLY A 76 -7.54 7.72 13.09
C GLY A 76 -6.69 8.84 12.48
N GLY A 77 -5.39 8.64 12.28
CA GLY A 77 -4.52 9.58 11.56
C GLY A 77 -4.87 9.65 10.07
N LYS A 78 -4.96 10.87 9.51
CA LYS A 78 -5.30 11.05 8.08
C LYS A 78 -4.20 10.50 7.18
N ILE A 79 -4.58 9.68 6.20
CA ILE A 79 -3.63 9.06 5.25
C ILE A 79 -2.91 10.10 4.38
N ILE A 80 -3.62 11.16 3.98
CA ILE A 80 -3.06 12.29 3.22
C ILE A 80 -2.34 13.31 4.11
N GLY A 81 -2.19 13.01 5.40
CA GLY A 81 -1.67 13.93 6.40
C GLY A 81 -2.60 15.11 6.69
N SER A 82 -2.07 16.06 7.44
CA SER A 82 -2.69 17.35 7.72
C SER A 82 -1.63 18.43 7.65
N PHE A 83 -1.95 19.56 7.03
CA PHE A 83 -1.08 20.71 7.09
C PHE A 83 -1.12 21.29 8.50
N LEU A 84 -0.02 21.18 9.23
CA LEU A 84 0.20 21.86 10.50
C LEU A 84 1.01 23.12 10.21
N THR A 85 0.70 24.22 10.90
CA THR A 85 1.50 25.47 10.84
C THR A 85 2.79 25.32 11.64
N LEU A 86 3.53 24.23 11.43
CA LEU A 86 4.85 24.00 11.96
C LEU A 86 5.88 24.54 10.97
N GLN A 87 7.01 24.98 11.50
CA GLN A 87 8.11 25.46 10.67
C GLN A 87 8.68 24.27 9.88
N GLU A 88 8.82 24.42 8.56
CA GLU A 88 9.15 23.30 7.65
C GLU A 88 10.45 22.56 8.04
N ASN A 89 11.42 23.27 8.63
CA ASN A 89 12.69 22.72 9.10
C ASN A 89 12.58 21.80 10.35
N LEU A 90 11.38 21.65 10.90
CA LEU A 90 11.10 20.74 12.03
C LEU A 90 10.47 19.42 11.57
N THR A 91 10.16 19.29 10.28
CA THR A 91 9.42 18.14 9.73
C THR A 91 10.08 17.52 8.49
N ILE A 92 11.23 18.05 8.05
CA ILE A 92 12.05 17.57 6.93
C ILE A 92 13.42 17.14 7.45
#